data_AF-K9F783-F1
#
_entry.id   AF-K9F783-F1
#
_cell.length_a   1.000
_cell.length_b   1.000
_cell.length_c   1.000
_cell.angle_alpha   90.00
_cell.angle_beta   90.00
_cell.angle_gamma   90.00
#
_symmetry.space_group_name_H-M   'P 1'
#
loop_
_entity.id
_entity.type
_entity.pdbx_description
1 polymer ?
#
loop_
_entity_poly.entity_id
_entity_poly.type
_entity_poly.pdbx_seq_one_letter_code
_entity_poly.pdbx_strand_id
1 'polypeptide(L)'
;MGAGGSFDQSAYRNYSPMFLPAGYAITFGVAFANLTGIFFHVALYHGKDLWQQWKGTSKHDVHSRLMSSYRVVPWWWFAAVTVLMFVLSIVTNEMWHTGLPAWGVLVAFVLPVVYFIPVGVFKALTNISSNQLNLLTEFVGGYTFLGQPVANMAFKFDGYVAVQQGLEFVADMKLAHYMHIAPQLSVVTQGLATLIGAIVQCGVTVFMITRIDGVCAPEAEGNFICPHGKVTYSSSLIWGEFY
;
A
#
# COMPACT_ATOMS: atom_id res chain seq x y z
N MET A 1 4.56 -24.61 8.95
CA MET A 1 3.11 -24.45 8.74
C MET A 1 2.39 -25.64 9.35
N GLY A 2 1.24 -25.42 9.99
CA GLY A 2 0.31 -26.50 10.33
C GLY A 2 -0.55 -26.89 9.12
N ALA A 3 -1.30 -27.99 9.23
CA ALA A 3 -2.21 -28.42 8.17
C ALA A 3 -3.27 -27.33 7.89
N GLY A 4 -3.25 -26.75 6.70
CA GLY A 4 -4.19 -25.68 6.27
C GLY A 4 -3.60 -24.27 6.12
N GLY A 5 -2.27 -24.09 6.20
CA GLY A 5 -1.64 -22.77 6.05
C GLY A 5 -1.78 -21.86 7.27
N SER A 6 -2.33 -22.38 8.36
CA SER A 6 -2.37 -21.71 9.66
C SER A 6 -1.03 -21.79 10.39
N PHE A 7 -0.80 -20.82 11.25
CA PHE A 7 0.33 -20.82 12.17
C PHE A 7 0.27 -22.03 13.12
N ASP A 8 1.38 -22.76 13.25
CA ASP A 8 1.51 -23.89 14.16
C ASP A 8 2.33 -23.47 15.38
N GLN A 9 1.61 -23.17 16.46
CA GLN A 9 2.19 -22.70 17.72
C GLN A 9 3.04 -23.78 18.41
N SER A 10 2.79 -25.07 18.15
CA SER A 10 3.56 -26.18 18.74
C SER A 10 4.92 -26.34 18.07
N ALA A 11 4.97 -26.23 16.73
CA ALA A 11 6.22 -26.18 15.98
C ALA A 11 7.03 -24.92 16.31
N TYR A 12 6.35 -23.78 16.51
CA TYR A 12 6.97 -22.52 16.92
C TYR A 12 7.70 -22.63 18.28
N ARG A 13 7.01 -23.17 19.30
CA ARG A 13 7.60 -23.38 20.62
C ARG A 13 8.74 -24.39 20.62
N ASN A 14 8.69 -25.42 19.76
CA ASN A 14 9.74 -26.42 19.63
C ASN A 14 10.99 -25.91 18.90
N TYR A 15 10.87 -24.94 17.99
CA TYR A 15 12.00 -24.41 17.23
C TYR A 15 12.79 -23.36 18.01
N SER A 16 12.13 -22.32 18.52
CA SER A 16 12.60 -21.29 19.47
C SER A 16 11.78 -19.99 19.28
N PRO A 17 11.60 -19.17 20.33
CA PRO A 17 11.00 -17.84 20.18
C PRO A 17 11.87 -16.98 19.26
N MET A 18 11.23 -16.27 18.34
CA MET A 18 11.95 -15.44 17.38
C MET A 18 12.47 -14.17 18.05
N PHE A 19 13.80 -14.01 18.12
CA PHE A 19 14.41 -12.81 18.65
C PHE A 19 14.61 -11.78 17.54
N LEU A 20 14.00 -10.60 17.69
CA LEU A 20 14.31 -9.46 16.82
C LEU A 20 15.72 -8.93 17.13
N PRO A 21 16.63 -8.86 16.14
CA PRO A 21 17.93 -8.22 16.34
C PRO A 21 17.76 -6.77 16.78
N ALA A 22 18.67 -6.27 17.63
CA ALA A 22 18.63 -4.89 18.14
C ALA A 22 18.55 -3.84 17.00
N GLY A 23 19.19 -4.12 15.86
CA GLY A 23 19.08 -3.28 14.66
C GLY A 23 17.64 -3.15 14.14
N TYR A 24 16.89 -4.24 14.09
CA TYR A 24 15.47 -4.22 13.69
C TYR A 24 14.62 -3.43 14.68
N ALA A 25 14.87 -3.58 15.98
CA ALA A 25 14.16 -2.82 17.01
C ALA A 25 14.37 -1.31 16.85
N ILE A 26 15.60 -0.86 16.58
CA ILE A 26 15.90 0.56 16.32
C ILE A 26 15.21 1.03 15.04
N THR A 27 15.29 0.27 13.95
CA THR A 27 14.63 0.62 12.68
C THR A 27 13.12 0.76 12.85
N PHE A 28 12.48 -0.16 13.59
CA PHE A 28 11.04 -0.07 13.87
C PHE A 28 10.71 1.11 14.78
N GLY A 29 11.49 1.34 15.85
CA GLY A 29 11.30 2.48 16.73
C GLY A 29 11.36 3.83 15.98
N VAL A 30 12.36 3.98 15.10
CA VAL A 30 12.49 5.16 14.23
C VAL A 30 11.33 5.25 13.23
N ALA A 31 10.88 4.13 12.66
CA ALA A 31 9.75 4.13 11.74
C ALA A 31 8.44 4.62 12.42
N PHE A 32 8.12 4.13 13.62
CA PHE A 32 6.97 4.60 14.39
C PHE A 32 7.09 6.07 14.81
N ALA A 33 8.28 6.49 15.26
CA ALA A 33 8.54 7.88 15.57
C ALA A 33 8.34 8.77 14.34
N ASN A 34 8.85 8.38 13.17
CA ASN A 34 8.68 9.14 11.94
C ASN A 34 7.21 9.22 11.51
N LEU A 35 6.45 8.13 11.61
CA LEU A 35 5.03 8.12 11.28
C LEU A 35 4.26 9.15 12.11
N THR A 36 4.43 9.15 13.44
CA THR A 36 3.79 10.16 14.30
C THR A 36 4.31 11.57 14.04
N GLY A 37 5.63 11.72 13.85
CA GLY A 37 6.29 12.99 13.59
C GLY A 37 5.79 13.68 12.32
N ILE A 38 5.48 12.92 11.27
CA ILE A 38 4.93 13.47 10.02
C ILE A 38 3.57 14.14 10.27
N PHE A 39 2.68 13.56 11.08
CA PHE A 39 1.39 14.20 11.40
C PHE A 39 1.59 15.54 12.10
N PHE A 40 2.44 15.58 13.13
CA PHE A 40 2.72 16.81 13.85
C PHE A 40 3.41 17.85 12.95
N HIS A 41 4.37 17.42 12.14
CA HIS A 41 5.08 18.31 11.21
C HIS A 41 4.11 18.93 10.19
N VAL A 42 3.27 18.11 9.55
CA VAL A 42 2.29 18.60 8.57
C VAL A 42 1.24 19.49 9.24
N ALA A 43 0.73 19.12 10.41
CA ALA A 43 -0.25 19.91 11.14
C ALA A 43 0.30 21.29 11.58
N LEU A 44 1.51 21.33 12.13
CA LEU A 44 2.12 22.57 12.67
C LEU A 44 2.64 23.50 11.57
N TYR A 45 3.35 22.96 10.58
CA TYR A 45 4.02 23.78 9.58
C TYR A 45 3.19 24.02 8.32
N HIS A 46 2.37 23.05 7.91
CA HIS A 46 1.61 23.10 6.65
C HIS A 46 0.09 23.13 6.84
N GLY A 47 -0.42 23.06 8.07
CA GLY A 47 -1.86 23.00 8.34
C GLY A 47 -2.63 24.22 7.83
N LYS A 48 -2.03 25.42 7.93
CA LYS A 48 -2.64 26.66 7.40
C LYS A 48 -2.76 26.64 5.88
N ASP A 49 -1.70 26.21 5.19
CA ASP A 49 -1.68 26.13 3.73
C ASP A 49 -2.67 25.07 3.23
N LEU A 50 -2.71 23.91 3.90
CA LEU A 50 -3.65 22.83 3.61
C LEU A 50 -5.10 23.30 3.78
N TRP A 51 -5.38 24.08 4.83
CA TRP A 51 -6.71 24.65 5.07
C TRP A 51 -7.11 25.68 4.01
N GLN A 52 -6.17 26.52 3.55
CA GLN A 52 -6.41 27.47 2.46
C GLN A 52 -6.66 26.76 1.12
N GLN A 53 -5.93 25.67 0.85
CA GLN A 53 -6.15 24.84 -0.34
C GLN A 53 -7.50 24.13 -0.28
N TRP A 54 -7.88 23.59 0.88
CA TRP A 54 -9.20 22.99 1.09
C TRP A 54 -10.34 23.97 0.86
N LYS A 55 -10.16 25.24 1.25
CA LYS A 55 -11.12 26.32 1.00
C LYS A 55 -11.12 26.86 -0.43
N GLY A 56 -10.16 26.46 -1.27
CA GLY A 56 -10.03 26.96 -2.63
C GLY A 56 -9.60 28.42 -2.74
N THR A 57 -9.08 29.02 -1.66
CA THR A 57 -8.66 30.44 -1.63
C THR A 57 -7.25 30.67 -2.16
N SER A 58 -6.59 29.63 -2.66
CA SER A 58 -5.22 29.71 -3.15
C SER A 58 -5.12 30.48 -4.48
N LYS A 59 -4.04 31.25 -4.64
CA LYS A 59 -3.77 31.99 -5.87
C LYS A 59 -3.43 31.00 -6.98
N HIS A 60 -4.16 31.06 -8.09
CA HIS A 60 -3.89 30.22 -9.25
C HIS A 60 -2.58 30.67 -9.92
N ASP A 61 -1.68 29.72 -10.15
CA ASP A 61 -0.45 29.95 -10.90
C ASP A 61 -0.72 30.04 -12.42
N VAL A 62 0.32 30.26 -13.21
CA VAL A 62 0.21 30.40 -14.67
C VAL A 62 -0.31 29.11 -15.31
N HIS A 63 0.12 27.95 -14.84
CA HIS A 63 -0.31 26.64 -15.36
C HIS A 63 -1.78 26.38 -15.07
N SER A 64 -2.24 26.65 -13.85
CA SER A 64 -3.63 26.52 -13.44
C SER A 64 -4.55 27.45 -14.22
N ARG A 65 -4.11 28.69 -14.50
CA ARG A 65 -4.82 29.61 -15.38
C ARG A 65 -4.94 29.08 -16.81
N LEU A 66 -3.86 28.54 -17.38
CA LEU A 66 -3.88 27.98 -18.74
C LEU A 66 -4.75 26.71 -18.81
N MET A 67 -4.72 25.91 -17.75
CA MET A 67 -5.50 24.67 -17.62
C MET A 67 -6.99 24.90 -17.35
N SER A 68 -7.41 26.10 -16.97
CA SER A 68 -8.82 26.44 -16.69
C SER A 68 -9.76 26.24 -17.88
N SER A 69 -9.23 26.21 -19.11
CA SER A 69 -9.98 25.93 -20.34
C SER A 69 -10.40 24.45 -20.44
N TYR A 70 -9.68 23.54 -19.79
CA TYR A 70 -9.99 22.12 -19.81
C TYR A 70 -11.09 21.74 -18.82
N ARG A 71 -11.86 20.70 -19.18
CA ARG A 71 -12.86 20.13 -18.28
C ARG A 71 -12.17 19.43 -17.10
N VAL A 72 -12.59 19.79 -15.89
CA VAL A 72 -12.17 19.13 -14.66
C VAL A 72 -12.62 17.66 -14.64
N VAL A 73 -11.86 16.82 -13.93
CA VAL A 73 -12.24 15.42 -13.70
C VAL A 73 -13.33 15.42 -12.63
N PRO A 74 -14.50 14.82 -12.90
CA PRO A 74 -15.55 14.77 -11.91
C PRO A 74 -15.16 13.82 -10.77
N TRP A 75 -15.41 14.25 -9.53
CA TRP A 75 -14.99 13.51 -8.33
C TRP A 75 -15.55 12.08 -8.25
N TRP A 76 -16.72 11.83 -8.85
CA TRP A 76 -17.37 10.53 -8.82
C TRP A 76 -16.59 9.44 -9.57
N TRP A 77 -15.68 9.78 -10.49
CA TRP A 77 -14.81 8.80 -11.15
C TRP A 77 -13.95 8.08 -10.11
N PHE A 78 -13.34 8.85 -9.21
CA PHE A 78 -12.53 8.32 -8.12
C PHE A 78 -13.38 7.51 -7.14
N ALA A 79 -14.56 8.03 -6.76
CA ALA A 79 -15.47 7.31 -5.89
C ALA A 79 -15.94 5.98 -6.49
N ALA A 80 -16.25 5.94 -7.79
CA ALA A 80 -16.66 4.72 -8.49
C ALA A 80 -15.55 3.67 -8.52
N VAL A 81 -14.30 4.08 -8.78
CA VAL A 81 -13.14 3.18 -8.73
C VAL A 81 -12.90 2.67 -7.31
N THR A 82 -12.97 3.53 -6.29
CA THR A 82 -12.81 3.11 -4.89
C THR A 82 -13.88 2.11 -4.48
N VAL A 83 -15.15 2.35 -4.82
CA VAL A 83 -16.26 1.43 -4.53
C VAL A 83 -16.09 0.11 -5.27
N LEU A 84 -15.69 0.15 -6.54
CA LEU A 84 -15.42 -1.05 -7.33
C LEU A 84 -14.31 -1.90 -6.69
N MET A 85 -13.18 -1.28 -6.33
CA MET A 85 -12.07 -1.99 -5.68
C MET A 85 -12.47 -2.54 -4.31
N PHE A 86 -13.22 -1.78 -3.52
CA PHE A 86 -13.72 -2.23 -2.21
C PHE A 86 -14.59 -3.49 -2.33
N VAL A 87 -15.53 -3.50 -3.28
CA VAL A 87 -16.38 -4.67 -3.54
C VAL A 87 -15.53 -5.87 -4.01
N LEU A 88 -14.59 -5.65 -4.91
CA LEU A 88 -13.69 -6.72 -5.39
C LEU A 88 -12.81 -7.29 -4.26
N SER A 89 -12.31 -6.47 -3.35
CA SER A 89 -11.56 -6.95 -2.17
C SER A 89 -12.42 -7.82 -1.26
N ILE A 90 -13.69 -7.45 -1.01
CA ILE A 90 -14.61 -8.27 -0.22
C ILE A 90 -14.90 -9.60 -0.92
N VAL A 91 -15.25 -9.56 -2.21
CA VAL A 91 -15.59 -10.76 -2.99
C VAL A 91 -14.41 -11.73 -3.05
N THR A 92 -13.20 -11.22 -3.30
CA THR A 92 -11.98 -12.05 -3.36
C THR A 92 -11.71 -12.72 -2.01
N ASN A 93 -11.89 -11.99 -0.92
CA ASN A 93 -11.66 -12.51 0.41
C ASN A 93 -12.67 -13.60 0.83
N GLU A 94 -13.94 -13.44 0.49
CA GLU A 94 -14.98 -14.46 0.73
C GLU A 94 -14.79 -15.71 -0.15
N MET A 95 -14.38 -15.53 -1.41
CA MET A 95 -14.27 -16.63 -2.37
C MET A 95 -13.02 -17.51 -2.15
N TRP A 96 -11.91 -16.92 -1.71
CA TRP A 96 -10.66 -17.66 -1.42
C TRP A 96 -10.47 -18.00 0.06
N HIS A 97 -11.46 -17.72 0.92
CA HIS A 97 -11.43 -17.99 2.36
C HIS A 97 -10.10 -17.59 3.03
N THR A 98 -9.61 -16.40 2.73
CA THR A 98 -8.29 -15.91 3.17
C THR A 98 -8.16 -15.64 4.67
N GLY A 99 -9.25 -15.79 5.43
CA GLY A 99 -9.29 -15.58 6.89
C GLY A 99 -9.47 -14.12 7.33
N LEU A 100 -9.39 -13.18 6.38
CA LEU A 100 -9.71 -11.78 6.65
C LEU A 100 -11.24 -11.63 6.77
N PRO A 101 -11.79 -10.97 7.80
CA PRO A 101 -13.22 -10.67 7.87
C PRO A 101 -13.57 -9.39 7.09
N ALA A 102 -14.82 -9.25 6.65
CA ALA A 102 -15.26 -8.09 5.86
C ALA A 102 -15.02 -6.73 6.55
N TRP A 103 -15.10 -6.67 7.89
CA TRP A 103 -14.77 -5.45 8.64
C TRP A 103 -13.27 -5.10 8.56
N GLY A 104 -12.40 -6.09 8.42
CA GLY A 104 -10.96 -5.89 8.24
C GLY A 104 -10.64 -5.19 6.93
N VAL A 105 -11.36 -5.53 5.85
CA VAL A 105 -11.28 -4.83 4.56
C VAL A 105 -11.71 -3.37 4.71
N LEU A 106 -12.76 -3.08 5.47
CA LEU A 106 -13.19 -1.70 5.72
C LEU A 106 -12.11 -0.88 6.43
N VAL A 107 -11.49 -1.44 7.47
CA VAL A 107 -10.39 -0.78 8.18
C VAL A 107 -9.20 -0.55 7.24
N ALA A 108 -8.88 -1.52 6.39
CA ALA A 108 -7.80 -1.42 5.40
C ALA A 108 -8.03 -0.29 4.39
N PHE A 109 -9.28 0.06 4.07
CA PHE A 109 -9.62 1.19 3.19
C PHE A 109 -9.64 2.55 3.91
N VAL A 110 -10.07 2.58 5.17
CA VAL A 110 -10.11 3.81 5.97
C VAL A 110 -8.71 4.32 6.29
N LEU A 111 -7.77 3.41 6.57
CA LEU A 111 -6.40 3.76 6.93
C LEU A 111 -5.70 4.60 5.84
N PRO A 112 -5.64 4.20 4.55
CA PRO A 112 -5.15 5.02 3.46
C PRO A 112 -5.70 6.44 3.46
N VAL A 113 -7.00 6.63 3.67
CA VAL A 113 -7.65 7.96 3.63
C VAL A 113 -7.04 8.91 4.66
N VAL A 114 -6.74 8.41 5.86
CA VAL A 114 -6.13 9.19 6.95
C VAL A 114 -4.67 9.50 6.66
N TYR A 115 -3.91 8.51 6.18
CA TYR A 115 -2.46 8.64 5.98
C TYR A 115 -2.07 9.25 4.63
N PHE A 116 -3.00 9.36 3.66
CA PHE A 116 -2.71 9.84 2.31
C PHE A 116 -2.17 11.27 2.31
N ILE A 117 -2.85 12.18 3.02
CA ILE A 117 -2.50 13.61 3.02
C ILE A 117 -1.13 13.85 3.68
N PRO A 118 -0.87 13.39 4.93
CA PRO A 118 0.41 13.63 5.59
C PRO A 118 1.59 13.03 4.82
N VAL A 119 1.44 11.79 4.34
CA VAL A 119 2.50 11.11 3.57
C VAL A 119 2.71 11.77 2.22
N GLY A 120 1.64 12.27 1.58
CA GLY A 120 1.74 13.04 0.34
C GLY A 120 2.52 14.34 0.50
N VAL A 121 2.26 15.11 1.56
CA VAL A 121 3.03 16.32 1.87
C VAL A 121 4.50 15.98 2.12
N PHE A 122 4.77 14.93 2.90
CA PHE A 122 6.13 14.50 3.19
C PHE A 122 6.90 14.07 1.93
N LYS A 123 6.27 13.26 1.06
CA LYS A 123 6.85 12.86 -0.23
C LYS A 123 7.08 14.08 -1.13
N ALA A 124 6.18 15.06 -1.13
CA ALA A 124 6.33 16.27 -1.93
C ALA A 124 7.51 17.16 -1.49
N LEU A 125 7.86 17.16 -0.20
CA LEU A 125 8.98 17.95 0.34
C LEU A 125 10.33 17.24 0.23
N THR A 126 10.36 15.96 0.57
CA THR A 126 11.62 15.19 0.71
C THR A 126 11.95 14.38 -0.54
N ASN A 127 10.98 14.17 -1.43
CA ASN A 127 11.05 13.22 -2.54
C ASN A 127 11.37 11.78 -2.11
N ILE A 128 11.13 11.44 -0.84
CA ILE A 128 11.33 10.10 -0.30
C ILE A 128 9.97 9.38 -0.24
N SER A 129 9.89 8.21 -0.85
CA SER A 129 8.75 7.30 -0.72
C SER A 129 8.73 6.70 0.68
N SER A 130 7.74 7.08 1.50
CA SER A 130 7.57 6.55 2.85
C SER A 130 7.17 5.07 2.84
N ASN A 131 8.17 4.18 2.84
CA ASN A 131 7.98 2.73 3.06
C ASN A 131 7.55 2.41 4.51
N GLN A 132 7.41 3.41 5.38
CA GLN A 132 7.05 3.21 6.79
C GLN A 132 5.58 2.81 6.99
N LEU A 133 4.70 3.15 6.05
CA LEU A 133 3.29 2.73 6.10
C LEU A 133 3.14 1.21 5.99
N ASN A 134 4.03 0.55 5.25
CA ASN A 134 4.09 -0.90 5.11
C ASN A 134 4.21 -1.58 6.48
N LEU A 135 5.09 -1.03 7.34
CA LEU A 135 5.31 -1.54 8.68
C LEU A 135 4.10 -1.29 9.60
N LEU A 136 3.43 -0.14 9.46
CA LEU A 136 2.27 0.19 10.28
C LEU A 136 1.08 -0.70 9.95
N THR A 137 0.76 -0.91 8.67
CA THR A 137 -0.34 -1.79 8.28
C THR A 137 -0.06 -3.23 8.65
N GLU A 138 1.20 -3.65 8.61
CA GLU A 138 1.62 -4.98 9.04
C GLU A 138 1.58 -5.17 10.56
N PHE A 139 1.88 -4.13 11.33
CA PHE A 139 1.72 -4.13 12.79
C PHE A 139 0.25 -4.17 13.19
N VAL A 140 -0.57 -3.29 12.61
CA VAL A 140 -2.02 -3.23 12.89
C VAL A 140 -2.70 -4.52 12.43
N GLY A 141 -2.39 -5.01 11.23
CA GLY A 141 -2.91 -6.26 10.69
C GLY A 141 -2.45 -7.48 11.49
N GLY A 142 -1.18 -7.52 11.93
CA GLY A 142 -0.63 -8.59 12.75
C GLY A 142 -1.32 -8.71 14.11
N TYR A 143 -1.59 -7.58 14.77
CA TYR A 143 -2.36 -7.56 16.03
C TYR A 143 -3.82 -7.98 15.83
N THR A 144 -4.39 -7.67 14.67
CA THR A 144 -5.81 -7.90 14.37
C THR A 144 -6.09 -9.33 13.92
N PHE A 145 -5.15 -9.96 13.19
CA PHE A 145 -5.29 -11.28 12.56
C PHE A 145 -4.21 -12.25 13.05
N LEU A 146 -4.18 -12.47 14.37
CA LEU A 146 -3.21 -13.34 15.04
C LEU A 146 -3.21 -14.76 14.44
N GLY A 147 -2.02 -15.28 14.14
CA GLY A 147 -1.84 -16.63 13.59
C GLY A 147 -2.32 -16.84 12.14
N GLN A 148 -2.79 -15.79 11.45
CA GLN A 148 -3.24 -15.85 10.05
C GLN A 148 -2.38 -14.95 9.14
N PRO A 149 -1.21 -15.42 8.69
CA PRO A 149 -0.28 -14.60 7.90
C PRO A 149 -0.86 -14.15 6.56
N VAL A 150 -1.72 -14.96 5.93
CA VAL A 150 -2.36 -14.63 4.65
C VAL A 150 -3.34 -13.46 4.81
N ALA A 151 -4.12 -13.44 5.89
CA ALA A 151 -5.01 -12.32 6.21
C ALA A 151 -4.23 -11.03 6.49
N ASN A 152 -3.12 -11.12 7.23
CA ASN A 152 -2.25 -9.97 7.49
C ASN A 152 -1.63 -9.42 6.19
N MET A 153 -1.15 -10.29 5.30
CA MET A 153 -0.62 -9.87 4.00
C MET A 153 -1.70 -9.17 3.14
N ALA A 154 -2.92 -9.69 3.09
CA ALA A 154 -4.02 -9.07 2.36
C ALA A 154 -4.34 -7.67 2.92
N PHE A 155 -4.49 -7.54 4.24
CA PHE A 155 -4.72 -6.26 4.91
C PHE A 155 -3.61 -5.24 4.63
N LYS A 156 -2.36 -5.70 4.66
CA LYS A 156 -1.19 -4.88 4.33
C LYS A 156 -1.24 -4.36 2.90
N PHE A 157 -1.51 -5.21 1.92
CA PHE A 157 -1.57 -4.81 0.52
C PHE A 157 -2.70 -3.80 0.27
N ASP A 158 -3.90 -4.06 0.81
CA ASP A 158 -5.05 -3.15 0.67
C ASP A 158 -4.76 -1.77 1.31
N GLY A 159 -4.11 -1.73 2.47
CA GLY A 159 -3.84 -0.49 3.19
C GLY A 159 -2.62 0.31 2.70
N TYR A 160 -1.57 -0.37 2.21
CA TYR A 160 -0.31 0.29 1.85
C TYR A 160 -0.21 0.62 0.36
N VAL A 161 -0.56 -0.32 -0.52
CA VAL A 161 -0.38 -0.16 -1.97
C VAL A 161 -1.28 0.95 -2.50
N ALA A 162 -2.49 1.09 -1.95
CA ALA A 162 -3.40 2.17 -2.30
C ALA A 162 -2.77 3.56 -2.11
N VAL A 163 -2.03 3.77 -1.01
CA VAL A 163 -1.33 5.03 -0.77
C VAL A 163 -0.18 5.21 -1.75
N GLN A 164 0.65 4.18 -1.97
CA GLN A 164 1.75 4.28 -2.92
C GLN A 164 1.28 4.62 -4.33
N GLN A 165 0.30 3.85 -4.84
CA GLN A 165 -0.26 4.04 -6.17
C GLN A 165 -0.91 5.41 -6.31
N GLY A 166 -1.64 5.86 -5.29
CA GLY A 166 -2.26 7.19 -5.30
C GLY A 166 -1.23 8.33 -5.30
N LEU A 167 -0.08 8.17 -4.63
CA LEU A 167 0.99 9.16 -4.66
C LEU A 167 1.71 9.24 -6.01
N GLU A 168 1.87 8.10 -6.70
CA GLU A 168 2.41 8.06 -8.06
C GLU A 168 1.42 8.67 -9.05
N PHE A 169 0.14 8.32 -8.94
CA PHE A 169 -0.94 8.93 -9.72
C PHE A 169 -0.97 10.46 -9.58
N VAL A 170 -0.86 11.00 -8.36
CA VAL A 170 -0.83 12.45 -8.12
C VAL A 170 0.45 13.08 -8.69
N ALA A 171 1.59 12.40 -8.61
CA ALA A 171 2.83 12.90 -9.21
C ALA A 171 2.71 13.00 -10.75
N ASP A 172 2.12 12.00 -11.38
CA ASP A 172 1.89 11.99 -12.83
C ASP A 172 0.84 13.03 -13.25
N MET A 173 -0.22 13.22 -12.46
CA MET A 173 -1.19 14.31 -12.66
C MET A 173 -0.51 15.69 -12.63
N LYS A 174 0.42 15.88 -11.69
CA LYS A 174 1.19 17.13 -11.58
C LYS A 174 2.10 17.33 -12.79
N LEU A 175 2.77 16.28 -13.25
CA LEU A 175 3.58 16.33 -14.48
C LEU A 175 2.71 16.65 -15.70
N ALA A 176 1.55 16.00 -15.84
CA ALA A 176 0.59 16.26 -16.91
C ALA A 176 0.07 17.71 -16.88
N HIS A 177 -0.15 18.27 -15.68
CA HIS A 177 -0.52 19.67 -15.50
C HIS A 177 0.56 20.62 -16.04
N TYR A 178 1.85 20.33 -15.79
CA TYR A 178 2.97 21.10 -16.32
C TYR A 178 3.13 20.98 -17.83
N MET A 179 2.77 19.83 -18.41
CA MET A 179 2.76 19.61 -19.85
C MET A 179 1.49 20.13 -20.54
N HIS A 180 0.54 20.69 -19.79
CA HIS A 180 -0.75 21.20 -20.29
C HIS A 180 -1.61 20.15 -21.02
N ILE A 181 -1.53 18.89 -20.54
CA ILE A 181 -2.36 17.78 -21.05
C ILE A 181 -3.72 17.82 -20.35
N ALA A 182 -4.80 17.56 -21.10
CA ALA A 182 -6.15 17.52 -20.55
C ALA A 182 -6.25 16.51 -19.39
N PRO A 183 -6.78 16.90 -18.21
CA PRO A 183 -6.71 16.08 -17.01
C PRO A 183 -7.58 14.81 -17.12
N GLN A 184 -8.73 14.88 -17.80
CA GLN A 184 -9.57 13.70 -18.06
C GLN A 184 -8.84 12.63 -18.89
N LEU A 185 -8.07 13.06 -19.89
CA LEU A 185 -7.27 12.15 -20.71
C LEU A 185 -6.19 11.49 -19.86
N SER A 186 -5.50 12.27 -19.02
CA SER A 186 -4.46 11.73 -18.13
C SER A 186 -5.01 10.66 -17.19
N VAL A 187 -6.21 10.84 -16.61
CA VAL A 187 -6.81 9.85 -15.71
C VAL A 187 -7.14 8.55 -16.45
N VAL A 188 -7.74 8.64 -17.64
CA VAL A 188 -8.06 7.46 -18.45
C VAL A 188 -6.80 6.72 -18.86
N THR A 189 -5.78 7.43 -19.34
CA THR A 189 -4.52 6.82 -19.77
C THR A 189 -3.81 6.11 -18.62
N GLN A 190 -3.73 6.73 -17.44
CA GLN A 190 -3.14 6.10 -16.26
C GLN A 190 -3.95 4.89 -15.79
N GLY A 191 -5.29 4.98 -15.80
CA GLY A 191 -6.16 3.85 -15.48
C GLY A 191 -5.95 2.66 -16.43
N LEU A 192 -5.86 2.93 -17.73
CA LEU A 192 -5.60 1.90 -18.74
C LEU A 192 -4.21 1.29 -18.58
N ALA A 193 -3.18 2.10 -18.36
CA ALA A 193 -1.81 1.64 -18.11
C ALA A 193 -1.75 0.73 -16.87
N THR A 194 -2.44 1.12 -15.80
CA THR A 194 -2.54 0.32 -14.57
C THR A 194 -3.23 -1.02 -14.81
N LEU A 195 -4.32 -1.04 -15.59
CA LEU A 195 -5.03 -2.27 -15.94
C LEU A 195 -4.16 -3.24 -16.75
N ILE A 196 -3.47 -2.72 -17.78
CA ILE A 196 -2.56 -3.52 -18.60
C ILE A 196 -1.41 -4.05 -17.74
N GLY A 197 -0.83 -3.20 -16.90
CA GLY A 197 0.23 -3.57 -15.96
C GLY A 197 -0.20 -4.69 -15.01
N ALA A 198 -1.40 -4.59 -14.44
CA ALA A 198 -1.95 -5.62 -13.55
C ALA A 198 -2.11 -6.98 -14.26
N ILE A 199 -2.63 -6.99 -15.50
CA ILE A 199 -2.81 -8.21 -16.29
C ILE A 199 -1.45 -8.84 -16.61
N VAL A 200 -0.50 -8.05 -17.09
CA VAL A 200 0.85 -8.53 -17.45
C VAL A 200 1.57 -9.05 -16.21
N GLN A 201 1.51 -8.33 -15.09
CA GLN A 201 2.13 -8.74 -13.83
C GLN A 201 1.57 -10.08 -13.32
N CYS A 202 0.25 -10.25 -13.37
CA CYS A 202 -0.40 -11.51 -13.00
C CYS A 202 0.01 -12.64 -13.95
N GLY A 203 0.00 -12.39 -15.26
CA GLY A 203 0.39 -13.35 -16.28
C GLY A 203 1.83 -13.83 -16.14
N VAL A 204 2.77 -12.91 -15.92
CA VAL A 204 4.19 -13.24 -15.67
C VAL A 204 4.34 -14.06 -14.38
N THR A 205 3.62 -13.69 -13.32
CA THR A 205 3.67 -14.44 -12.05
C THR A 205 3.18 -15.89 -12.24
N VAL A 206 2.06 -16.09 -12.92
CA VAL A 206 1.54 -17.44 -13.22
C VAL A 206 2.49 -18.22 -14.12
N PHE A 207 3.08 -17.56 -15.13
CA PHE A 207 4.08 -18.17 -16.00
C PHE A 207 5.29 -18.66 -15.20
N MET A 208 5.83 -17.82 -14.30
CA MET A 208 6.99 -18.19 -13.47
C MET A 208 6.68 -19.39 -12.57
N ILE A 209 5.51 -19.43 -11.95
CA ILE A 209 5.12 -20.53 -11.04
C ILE A 209 4.88 -21.84 -11.78
N THR A 210 4.36 -21.80 -13.01
CA THR A 210 3.98 -23.00 -13.77
C THR A 210 5.11 -23.57 -14.64
N ARG A 211 6.14 -22.79 -14.94
CA ARG A 211 7.20 -23.17 -15.89
C ARG A 211 8.58 -23.36 -15.27
N ILE A 212 8.82 -22.83 -14.07
CA ILE A 212 10.11 -22.93 -13.39
C ILE A 212 9.96 -23.92 -12.23
N ASP A 213 10.58 -25.09 -12.36
CA ASP A 213 10.60 -26.09 -11.31
C ASP A 213 11.39 -25.58 -10.10
N GLY A 214 10.78 -25.67 -8.91
CA GLY A 214 11.39 -25.18 -7.68
C GLY A 214 11.44 -23.66 -7.54
N VAL A 215 10.54 -22.90 -8.18
CA VAL A 215 10.47 -21.43 -8.01
C VAL A 215 10.45 -21.04 -6.53
N CYS A 216 11.21 -20.01 -6.17
CA CYS A 216 11.44 -19.56 -4.79
C CYS A 216 12.23 -20.54 -3.89
N ALA A 217 12.73 -21.68 -4.38
CA ALA A 217 13.70 -22.50 -3.65
C ALA A 217 15.13 -21.95 -3.81
N PRO A 218 16.06 -22.22 -2.86
CA PRO A 218 17.47 -21.83 -3.01
C PRO A 218 18.15 -22.45 -4.23
N GLU A 219 17.64 -23.60 -4.69
CA GLU A 219 18.19 -24.43 -5.76
C GLU A 219 17.54 -24.14 -7.13
N ALA A 220 16.67 -23.11 -7.22
CA ALA A 220 15.94 -22.79 -8.44
C ALA A 220 16.89 -22.43 -9.60
N GLU A 221 16.69 -23.06 -10.77
CA GLU A 221 17.40 -22.69 -11.99
C GLU A 221 17.17 -21.20 -12.32
N GLY A 222 18.25 -20.46 -12.58
CA GLY A 222 18.16 -19.03 -12.92
C GLY A 222 18.06 -18.06 -11.73
N ASN A 223 18.35 -18.50 -10.49
CA ASN A 223 18.33 -17.66 -9.28
C ASN A 223 16.97 -17.00 -8.99
N PHE A 224 15.86 -17.66 -9.35
CA PHE A 224 14.50 -17.21 -9.00
C PHE A 224 14.15 -17.50 -7.53
N ILE A 225 14.93 -16.94 -6.60
CA ILE A 225 14.87 -17.21 -5.15
C ILE A 225 13.81 -16.39 -4.38
N CYS A 226 13.04 -15.55 -5.09
CA CYS A 226 11.92 -14.73 -4.57
C CYS A 226 12.20 -13.99 -3.25
N PRO A 227 13.27 -13.17 -3.18
CA PRO A 227 13.73 -12.59 -1.92
C PRO A 227 12.68 -11.65 -1.30
N HIS A 228 12.02 -10.81 -2.10
CA HIS A 228 10.97 -9.91 -1.62
C HIS A 228 9.72 -10.65 -1.11
N GLY A 229 9.31 -11.73 -1.79
CA GLY A 229 8.17 -12.54 -1.37
C GLY A 229 8.42 -13.20 -0.01
N LYS A 230 9.62 -13.78 0.16
CA LYS A 230 10.05 -14.39 1.43
C LYS A 230 10.11 -13.37 2.57
N VAL A 231 10.70 -12.19 2.34
CA VAL A 231 10.77 -11.14 3.38
C VAL A 231 9.39 -10.68 3.80
N THR A 232 8.47 -10.47 2.85
CA THR A 232 7.09 -10.03 3.15
C THR A 232 6.33 -11.09 3.94
N TYR A 233 6.49 -12.35 3.57
CA TYR A 233 5.85 -13.45 4.29
C TYR A 233 6.43 -13.60 5.71
N SER A 234 7.77 -13.59 5.84
CA SER A 234 8.43 -13.67 7.15
C SER A 234 8.11 -12.50 8.06
N SER A 235 7.99 -11.28 7.52
CA SER A 235 7.59 -10.11 8.32
C SER A 235 6.15 -10.21 8.81
N SER A 236 5.24 -10.74 7.99
CA SER A 236 3.83 -10.92 8.37
C SER A 236 3.65 -12.01 9.43
N LEU A 237 4.54 -13.01 9.47
CA LEU A 237 4.64 -13.98 10.56
C LEU A 237 5.13 -13.30 11.85
N ILE A 238 6.25 -12.57 11.81
CA ILE A 238 6.83 -11.91 12.99
C ILE A 238 5.78 -11.09 13.75
N TRP A 239 5.01 -10.26 13.04
CA TRP A 239 4.01 -9.39 13.67
C TRP A 239 2.72 -10.10 14.07
N GLY A 240 2.40 -11.25 13.45
CA GLY A 240 1.27 -12.09 13.83
C GLY A 240 1.57 -13.07 14.97
N GLU A 241 2.85 -13.22 15.37
CA GLU A 241 3.35 -14.17 16.37
C GLU A 241 3.76 -13.53 17.71
N PHE A 242 3.75 -12.21 17.84
CA PHE A 242 4.16 -11.52 19.08
C PHE A 242 3.23 -11.76 20.29
N TYR A 243 2.24 -12.67 20.19
CA TYR A 243 1.37 -13.14 21.28
C TYR A 243 1.01 -14.63 21.15
#